data_AF-A0A847WLA8-F1
#
_entry.id   AF-A0A847WLA8-F1
#
_cell.length_a   1.000
_cell.length_b   1.000
_cell.length_c   1.000
_cell.angle_alpha   90.00
_cell.angle_beta   90.00
_cell.angle_gamma   90.00
#
_symmetry.space_group_name_H-M   'P 1'
#
loop_
_entity.id
_entity.type
_entity.pdbx_description
1 polymer ?
#
loop_
_entity_poly.entity_id
_entity_poly.type
_entity_poly.pdbx_seq_one_letter_code
_entity_poly.pdbx_strand_id
1 'polypeptide(L)'
;MKKLVSGAISVEMPITAIDNKIFFPDVADIRGRRIKHISVYHPNLWLNTAFVTLKEMNTQNELIKSIPVHLLQFDNDPLFINKIVDLPHSFVDVSRIPAAERNGTLFFTFWFDEPKIWCKVRMKKNRTQIHPMEIKLTGAKTYFAENRDLHGKLFQNIIFSQPAFTPMGNETISYPWTCYLTLCKENNEFFQRVPLEYFYQRGTYDPLRLQNITFDFQKSYIETTNPENYGKSIFFNAVIDDNK
;
A
#
# COMPACT_ATOMS: atom_id res chain seq x y z
N MET A 1 -7.32 -12.10 -15.82
CA MET A 1 -6.07 -11.40 -16.20
C MET A 1 -5.78 -10.38 -15.12
N LYS A 2 -4.76 -10.59 -14.27
CA LYS A 2 -4.42 -9.65 -13.18
C LYS A 2 -4.04 -8.30 -13.78
N LYS A 3 -4.65 -7.21 -13.32
CA LYS A 3 -4.48 -5.88 -13.91
C LYS A 3 -3.41 -5.15 -13.11
N LEU A 4 -2.23 -5.00 -13.70
CA LEU A 4 -1.10 -4.30 -13.08
C LEU A 4 -1.50 -2.86 -12.69
N VAL A 5 -0.90 -2.35 -11.61
CA VAL A 5 -1.12 -1.00 -11.04
C VAL A 5 0.22 -0.29 -10.86
N SER A 6 0.28 1.04 -10.98
CA SER A 6 1.54 1.81 -10.91
C SER A 6 1.64 2.76 -9.73
N GLY A 7 0.56 2.92 -8.96
CA GLY A 7 0.56 3.67 -7.72
C GLY A 7 -0.54 3.22 -6.77
N ALA A 8 -0.40 3.64 -5.51
CA ALA A 8 -1.38 3.38 -4.48
C ALA A 8 -1.33 4.44 -3.37
N ILE A 9 -2.49 4.75 -2.80
CA ILE A 9 -2.63 5.61 -1.63
C ILE A 9 -3.41 4.84 -0.58
N SER A 10 -2.88 4.78 0.64
CA SER A 10 -3.58 4.18 1.77
C SER A 10 -4.19 5.26 2.66
N VAL A 11 -5.47 5.08 2.95
CA VAL A 11 -6.27 5.96 3.81
C VAL A 11 -6.54 5.24 5.11
N GLU A 12 -6.16 5.90 6.19
CA GLU A 12 -6.39 5.45 7.54
C GLU A 12 -7.81 5.82 7.99
N MET A 13 -8.56 4.83 8.47
CA MET A 13 -9.91 5.01 9.01
C MET A 13 -9.97 4.52 10.45
N PRO A 14 -9.87 5.43 11.44
CA PRO A 14 -10.06 5.07 12.84
C PRO A 14 -11.51 4.67 13.08
N ILE A 15 -11.70 3.54 13.77
CA ILE A 15 -13.00 3.02 14.18
C ILE A 15 -13.23 3.40 15.63
N THR A 16 -14.28 4.19 15.87
CA THR A 16 -14.62 4.71 17.20
C THR A 16 -15.96 4.15 17.68
N ALA A 17 -16.16 4.15 19.01
CA ALA A 17 -17.36 3.60 19.64
C ALA A 17 -18.64 4.44 19.45
N ILE A 18 -18.51 5.68 18.96
CA ILE A 18 -19.59 6.67 18.96
C ILE A 18 -20.56 6.44 17.80
N ASP A 19 -20.01 6.20 16.60
CA ASP A 19 -20.80 6.16 15.38
C ASP A 19 -20.95 4.73 14.85
N ASN A 20 -22.12 4.44 14.27
CA ASN A 20 -22.35 3.19 13.54
C ASN A 20 -21.84 3.28 12.09
N LYS A 21 -21.69 4.50 11.56
CA LYS A 21 -21.18 4.75 10.21
C LYS A 21 -20.05 5.74 10.28
N ILE A 22 -18.92 5.36 9.69
CA ILE A 22 -17.71 6.17 9.69
C ILE A 22 -17.44 6.53 8.23
N PHE A 23 -17.53 7.82 7.92
CA PHE A 23 -17.32 8.32 6.56
C PHE A 23 -15.83 8.42 6.25
N PHE A 24 -15.47 8.18 5.00
CA PHE A 24 -14.07 8.35 4.59
C PHE A 24 -13.71 9.84 4.62
N PRO A 25 -12.46 10.17 5.01
CA PRO A 25 -11.98 11.54 4.88
C PRO A 25 -11.89 11.93 3.40
N ASP A 26 -11.96 13.23 3.15
CA ASP A 26 -11.65 13.80 1.85
C ASP A 26 -10.12 13.77 1.63
N VAL A 27 -9.67 12.98 0.67
CA VAL A 27 -8.24 12.83 0.34
C VAL A 27 -7.99 13.46 -1.02
N ALA A 28 -7.39 14.66 -1.00
CA ALA A 28 -7.14 15.46 -2.19
C ALA A 28 -6.38 14.67 -3.27
N ASP A 29 -5.39 13.88 -2.87
CA ASP A 29 -4.59 13.08 -3.79
C ASP A 29 -5.38 11.94 -4.46
N ILE A 30 -6.51 11.50 -3.92
CA ILE A 30 -7.36 10.48 -4.56
C ILE A 30 -8.43 11.11 -5.46
N ARG A 31 -8.77 12.40 -5.23
CA ARG A 31 -9.87 13.07 -5.92
C ARG A 31 -9.70 13.05 -7.44
N GLY A 32 -10.75 12.61 -8.14
CA GLY A 32 -10.75 12.54 -9.60
C GLY A 32 -9.88 11.42 -10.20
N ARG A 33 -9.15 10.66 -9.38
CA ARG A 33 -8.38 9.51 -9.86
C ARG A 33 -9.32 8.33 -10.14
N ARG A 34 -9.01 7.60 -11.22
CA ARG A 34 -9.67 6.33 -11.52
C ARG A 34 -9.01 5.21 -10.71
N ILE A 35 -9.69 4.77 -9.66
CA ILE A 35 -9.27 3.68 -8.81
C ILE A 35 -9.55 2.36 -9.51
N LYS A 36 -8.54 1.51 -9.65
CA LYS A 36 -8.67 0.19 -10.25
C LYS A 36 -9.07 -0.86 -9.23
N HIS A 37 -8.37 -0.91 -8.10
CA HIS A 37 -8.56 -1.92 -7.07
C HIS A 37 -8.60 -1.27 -5.69
N ILE A 38 -9.25 -1.97 -4.76
CA ILE A 38 -9.27 -1.59 -3.36
C ILE A 38 -8.91 -2.82 -2.54
N SER A 39 -8.03 -2.61 -1.57
CA SER A 39 -7.67 -3.58 -0.56
C SER A 39 -7.83 -2.94 0.81
N VAL A 40 -8.12 -3.75 1.81
CA VAL A 40 -8.18 -3.32 3.21
C VAL A 40 -7.15 -4.11 3.99
N TYR A 41 -6.45 -3.42 4.87
CA TYR A 41 -5.54 -4.01 5.82
C TYR A 41 -5.99 -3.68 7.24
N HIS A 42 -6.05 -4.68 8.12
CA HIS A 42 -6.21 -4.49 9.55
C HIS A 42 -5.74 -5.72 10.33
N PRO A 43 -5.19 -5.56 11.55
CA PRO A 43 -4.78 -6.68 12.39
C PRO A 43 -5.93 -7.25 13.25
N ASN A 44 -7.03 -6.51 13.46
CA ASN A 44 -8.06 -6.87 14.44
C ASN A 44 -9.18 -7.71 13.81
N LEU A 45 -9.34 -8.97 14.23
CA LEU A 45 -10.31 -9.92 13.63
C LEU A 45 -11.77 -9.46 13.74
N TRP A 46 -12.17 -8.75 14.80
CA TRP A 46 -13.56 -8.27 14.96
C TRP A 46 -13.98 -7.30 13.84
N LEU A 47 -13.04 -6.60 13.20
CA LEU A 47 -13.31 -5.70 12.08
C LEU A 47 -13.77 -6.45 10.82
N ASN A 48 -13.65 -7.78 10.77
CA ASN A 48 -14.19 -8.61 9.68
C ASN A 48 -15.71 -8.50 9.51
N THR A 49 -16.40 -8.05 10.56
CA THR A 49 -17.86 -7.88 10.60
C THR A 49 -18.31 -6.48 10.17
N ALA A 50 -17.38 -5.55 9.89
CA ALA A 50 -17.70 -4.27 9.30
C ALA A 50 -18.04 -4.42 7.81
N PHE A 51 -18.82 -3.47 7.28
CA PHE A 51 -19.24 -3.45 5.87
C PHE A 51 -18.86 -2.13 5.22
N VAL A 52 -18.42 -2.19 3.97
CA VAL A 52 -18.01 -1.02 3.19
C VAL A 52 -19.07 -0.70 2.16
N THR A 53 -19.38 0.58 2.02
CA THR A 53 -20.16 1.12 0.90
C THR A 53 -19.38 2.23 0.25
N LEU A 54 -19.09 2.09 -1.04
CA LEU A 54 -18.41 3.11 -1.84
C LEU A 54 -19.34 3.66 -2.92
N LYS A 55 -19.34 4.99 -3.07
CA LYS A 55 -20.15 5.70 -4.07
C LYS A 55 -19.30 6.15 -5.26
N GLU A 56 -19.91 6.18 -6.44
CA GLU A 56 -19.28 6.74 -7.64
C GLU A 56 -19.41 8.26 -7.66
N MET A 57 -18.31 8.95 -7.97
CA MET A 57 -18.26 10.42 -8.01
C MET A 57 -19.30 11.01 -8.96
N ASN A 58 -19.97 12.08 -8.50
CA ASN A 58 -21.01 12.80 -9.23
C ASN A 58 -22.23 11.94 -9.60
N THR A 59 -22.46 10.84 -8.88
CA THR A 59 -23.64 9.98 -9.06
C THR A 59 -24.26 9.64 -7.71
N GLN A 60 -25.46 9.08 -7.73
CA GLN A 60 -26.08 8.42 -6.57
C GLN A 60 -25.78 6.91 -6.55
N ASN A 61 -24.94 6.41 -7.46
CA ASN A 61 -24.71 4.99 -7.64
C ASN A 61 -23.74 4.45 -6.58
N GLU A 62 -24.12 3.36 -5.94
CA GLU A 62 -23.26 2.57 -5.08
C GLU A 62 -22.39 1.65 -5.96
N LEU A 63 -21.08 1.92 -6.05
CA LEU A 63 -20.12 1.03 -6.72
C LEU A 63 -19.99 -0.29 -5.97
N ILE A 64 -20.00 -0.17 -4.64
CA ILE A 64 -19.91 -1.24 -3.68
C ILE A 64 -21.00 -0.97 -2.66
N LYS A 65 -21.84 -1.97 -2.41
CA LYS A 65 -22.91 -1.88 -1.42
C LYS A 65 -22.70 -2.93 -0.34
N SER A 66 -22.43 -2.47 0.87
CA SER A 66 -22.34 -3.31 2.07
C SER A 66 -21.52 -4.58 1.85
N ILE A 67 -20.32 -4.45 1.29
CA ILE A 67 -19.38 -5.57 1.17
C ILE A 67 -18.67 -5.77 2.52
N PRO A 68 -18.66 -6.98 3.08
CA PRO A 68 -17.88 -7.27 4.28
C PRO A 68 -16.39 -6.93 4.12
N VAL A 69 -15.80 -6.28 5.11
CA VAL A 69 -14.38 -5.89 5.09
C VAL A 69 -13.45 -7.09 4.91
N HIS A 70 -13.78 -8.25 5.50
CA HIS A 70 -12.93 -9.44 5.36
C HIS A 70 -12.75 -9.88 3.90
N LEU A 71 -13.73 -9.64 3.02
CA LEU A 71 -13.59 -9.95 1.59
C LEU A 71 -12.62 -9.03 0.85
N LEU A 72 -12.27 -7.89 1.46
CA LEU A 72 -11.32 -6.92 0.93
C LEU A 72 -9.93 -7.06 1.57
N GLN A 73 -9.75 -7.98 2.53
CA GLN A 73 -8.49 -8.16 3.24
C GLN A 73 -7.33 -8.49 2.33
N PHE A 74 -6.12 -8.15 2.78
CA PHE A 74 -4.89 -8.36 2.02
C PHE A 74 -4.65 -9.81 1.56
N ASP A 75 -5.12 -10.82 2.30
CA ASP A 75 -4.99 -12.23 1.92
C ASP A 75 -5.96 -12.65 0.78
N ASN A 76 -6.91 -11.80 0.41
CA ASN A 76 -7.86 -12.00 -0.68
C ASN A 76 -7.46 -11.20 -1.93
N ASP A 77 -8.01 -11.59 -3.09
CA ASP A 77 -7.83 -10.84 -4.33
C ASP A 77 -8.43 -9.42 -4.19
N PRO A 78 -7.65 -8.35 -4.49
CA PRO A 78 -8.15 -6.98 -4.41
C PRO A 78 -9.39 -6.75 -5.28
N LEU A 79 -10.38 -6.07 -4.72
CA LEU A 79 -11.66 -5.85 -5.39
C LEU A 79 -11.48 -4.88 -6.57
N PHE A 80 -11.69 -5.38 -7.79
CA PHE A 80 -11.61 -4.58 -9.01
C PHE A 80 -12.88 -3.73 -9.19
N ILE A 81 -12.70 -2.41 -9.32
CA ILE A 81 -13.77 -1.44 -9.57
C ILE A 81 -13.55 -0.63 -10.86
N ASN A 82 -12.35 -0.09 -11.10
CA ASN A 82 -12.00 0.77 -12.25
C ASN A 82 -12.92 1.99 -12.45
N LYS A 83 -13.14 2.75 -11.38
CA LYS A 83 -14.08 3.88 -11.28
C LYS A 83 -13.50 5.04 -10.48
N ILE A 84 -14.11 6.22 -10.58
CA ILE A 84 -13.77 7.37 -9.74
C ILE A 84 -14.68 7.32 -8.50
N VAL A 85 -14.08 7.28 -7.32
CA VAL A 85 -14.79 7.09 -6.05
C VAL A 85 -15.06 8.44 -5.38
N ASP A 86 -16.25 8.60 -4.82
CA ASP A 86 -16.61 9.70 -3.94
C ASP A 86 -16.32 9.32 -2.48
N LEU A 87 -15.10 9.59 -2.01
CA LEU A 87 -14.73 9.22 -0.64
C LEU A 87 -15.61 9.90 0.42
N PRO A 88 -15.85 11.23 0.40
CA PRO A 88 -16.65 11.90 1.43
C PRO A 88 -18.06 11.32 1.64
N HIS A 89 -18.68 10.76 0.59
CA HIS A 89 -20.01 10.13 0.68
C HIS A 89 -19.97 8.60 0.83
N SER A 90 -18.78 8.01 0.81
CA SER A 90 -18.55 6.61 1.10
C SER A 90 -18.38 6.40 2.61
N PHE A 91 -18.67 5.20 3.11
CA PHE A 91 -18.59 4.92 4.54
C PHE A 91 -18.31 3.44 4.86
N VAL A 92 -17.87 3.21 6.08
CA VAL A 92 -17.81 1.90 6.73
C VAL A 92 -18.92 1.83 7.78
N ASP A 93 -19.76 0.81 7.67
CA ASP A 93 -20.78 0.45 8.64
C ASP A 93 -20.20 -0.53 9.66
N VAL A 94 -20.16 -0.11 10.91
CA VAL A 94 -19.67 -0.86 12.07
C VAL A 94 -20.79 -1.21 13.05
N SER A 95 -22.06 -1.08 12.64
CA SER A 95 -23.23 -1.37 13.47
C SER A 95 -23.24 -2.79 14.04
N ARG A 96 -22.60 -3.75 13.35
CA ARG A 96 -22.49 -5.15 13.79
C ARG A 96 -21.35 -5.42 14.75
N ILE A 97 -20.46 -4.45 14.97
CA ILE A 97 -19.39 -4.56 15.96
C ILE A 97 -19.92 -4.01 17.29
N PRO A 98 -19.80 -4.75 18.41
CA PRO A 98 -20.17 -4.26 19.73
C PRO A 98 -19.41 -2.97 20.05
N ALA A 99 -20.08 -1.96 20.63
CA ALA A 99 -19.46 -0.66 20.91
C ALA A 99 -18.19 -0.76 21.77
N ALA A 100 -18.14 -1.71 22.70
CA ALA A 100 -16.96 -1.98 23.55
C ALA A 100 -15.74 -2.49 22.76
N GLU A 101 -15.94 -3.05 21.57
CA GLU A 101 -14.89 -3.59 20.70
C GLU A 101 -14.51 -2.62 19.55
N ARG A 102 -15.20 -1.48 19.44
CA ARG A 102 -14.94 -0.45 18.43
C ARG A 102 -13.74 0.42 18.83
N ASN A 103 -12.57 -0.20 18.86
CA ASN A 103 -11.29 0.46 18.97
C ASN A 103 -10.30 -0.21 18.02
N GLY A 104 -10.01 0.45 16.91
CA GLY A 104 -9.09 -0.07 15.91
C GLY A 104 -9.04 0.81 14.67
N THR A 105 -8.31 0.36 13.67
CA THR A 105 -8.08 1.14 12.46
C THR A 105 -8.17 0.23 11.24
N LEU A 106 -8.88 0.68 10.22
CA LEU A 106 -8.87 0.09 8.88
C LEU A 106 -7.95 0.91 7.97
N PHE A 107 -7.08 0.25 7.21
CA PHE A 107 -6.24 0.88 6.21
C PHE A 107 -6.76 0.51 4.82
N PHE A 108 -7.44 1.45 4.15
CA PHE A 108 -7.95 1.27 2.81
C PHE A 108 -6.89 1.68 1.79
N THR A 109 -6.39 0.73 1.01
CA THR A 109 -5.40 0.97 -0.04
C THR A 109 -6.09 1.04 -1.39
N PHE A 110 -6.04 2.21 -2.01
CA PHE A 110 -6.62 2.49 -3.32
C PHE A 110 -5.54 2.40 -4.39
N TRP A 111 -5.63 1.39 -5.25
CA TRP A 111 -4.66 1.14 -6.32
C TRP A 111 -5.11 1.78 -7.63
N PHE A 112 -4.20 2.44 -8.32
CA PHE A 112 -4.49 3.15 -9.57
C PHE A 112 -3.31 3.08 -10.56
N ASP A 113 -3.55 3.62 -11.76
CA ASP A 113 -2.50 3.83 -12.74
C ASP A 113 -2.06 5.29 -12.75
N GLU A 114 -0.76 5.51 -12.70
CA GLU A 114 -0.17 6.80 -12.96
C GLU A 114 -0.08 7.04 -14.48
N PRO A 115 -0.79 8.05 -15.03
CA PRO A 115 -0.85 8.27 -16.48
C PRO A 115 0.52 8.41 -17.14
N LYS A 116 1.50 8.96 -16.42
CA LYS A 116 2.88 9.15 -16.90
C LYS A 116 3.65 7.83 -17.10
N ILE A 117 3.19 6.72 -16.51
CA ILE A 117 3.82 5.39 -16.61
C ILE A 117 3.32 4.61 -17.83
N TRP A 118 2.18 5.00 -18.40
CA TRP A 118 1.59 4.33 -19.56
C TRP A 118 2.42 4.46 -20.84
N CYS A 119 3.30 5.45 -20.93
CA CYS A 119 4.09 5.72 -22.13
C CYS A 119 5.13 4.62 -22.35
N LYS A 120 4.81 3.69 -23.27
CA LYS A 120 5.65 2.63 -23.87
C LYS A 120 6.49 1.86 -22.83
N VAL A 121 5.96 0.72 -22.37
CA VAL A 121 6.80 -0.36 -21.81
C VAL A 121 7.88 -0.62 -22.85
N ARG A 122 9.14 -0.25 -22.55
CA ARG A 122 10.24 -0.50 -23.49
C ARG A 122 10.30 -2.01 -23.68
N MET A 123 10.38 -2.46 -24.94
CA MET A 123 10.53 -3.88 -25.21
C MET A 123 11.75 -4.41 -24.45
N LYS A 124 11.52 -5.52 -23.73
CA LYS A 124 12.43 -6.21 -22.82
C LYS A 124 13.90 -6.12 -23.28
N LYS A 125 14.76 -5.47 -22.48
CA LYS A 125 16.13 -5.96 -22.32
C LYS A 125 16.07 -7.04 -21.23
N ASN A 126 16.52 -8.25 -21.56
CA ASN A 126 16.23 -9.48 -20.80
C ASN A 126 17.15 -9.70 -19.59
N ARG A 127 17.67 -8.65 -18.93
CA ARG A 127 18.54 -8.83 -17.77
C ARG A 127 17.95 -8.13 -16.55
N THR A 128 17.19 -8.92 -15.80
CA THR A 128 16.73 -8.55 -14.47
C THR A 128 17.87 -8.71 -13.47
N GLN A 129 18.15 -7.68 -12.68
CA GLN A 129 19.04 -7.76 -11.52
C GLN A 129 18.22 -7.67 -10.24
N ILE A 130 18.62 -8.45 -9.23
CA ILE A 130 18.07 -8.37 -7.89
C ILE A 130 19.08 -7.64 -7.03
N HIS A 131 18.65 -6.53 -6.45
CA HIS A 131 19.45 -5.70 -5.56
C HIS A 131 18.87 -5.80 -4.14
N PRO A 132 19.62 -6.33 -3.17
CA PRO A 132 19.19 -6.36 -1.79
C PRO A 132 19.20 -4.93 -1.23
N MET A 133 18.15 -4.57 -0.49
CA MET A 133 18.01 -3.28 0.16
C MET A 133 17.61 -3.49 1.61
N GLU A 134 18.44 -3.01 2.53
CA GLU A 134 18.18 -3.06 3.95
C GLU A 134 17.99 -1.64 4.50
N ILE A 135 16.93 -1.45 5.30
CA ILE A 135 16.61 -0.16 5.93
C ILE A 135 16.48 -0.40 7.43
N LYS A 136 17.42 0.17 8.20
CA LYS A 136 17.37 0.15 9.66
C LYS A 136 16.47 1.27 10.16
N LEU A 137 15.41 0.92 10.87
CA LEU A 137 14.46 1.87 11.42
C LEU A 137 15.08 2.67 12.56
N THR A 138 14.99 4.00 12.48
CA THR A 138 15.59 4.93 13.45
C THR A 138 14.56 5.64 14.33
N GLY A 139 13.27 5.52 13.99
CA GLY A 139 12.16 6.13 14.71
C GLY A 139 10.85 5.96 13.94
N ALA A 140 9.85 6.76 14.30
CA ALA A 140 8.51 6.72 13.68
C ALA A 140 8.53 6.94 12.16
N LYS A 141 9.52 7.68 11.64
CA LYS A 141 9.73 7.89 10.21
C LYS A 141 11.21 7.71 9.89
N THR A 142 11.52 6.83 8.95
CA THR A 142 12.89 6.50 8.53
C THR A 142 13.01 6.66 7.02
N TYR A 143 13.79 7.64 6.58
CA TYR A 143 14.13 7.84 5.17
C TYR A 143 15.15 6.82 4.70
N PHE A 144 15.09 6.47 3.42
CA PHE A 144 16.03 5.49 2.89
C PHE A 144 17.40 6.15 2.71
N ALA A 145 18.46 5.39 2.95
CA ALA A 145 19.79 5.83 2.60
C ALA A 145 19.96 5.91 1.08
N GLU A 146 20.84 6.80 0.63
CA GLU A 146 21.22 6.85 -0.78
C GLU A 146 21.82 5.50 -1.21
N ASN A 147 21.28 4.92 -2.29
CA ASN A 147 21.81 3.70 -2.88
C ASN A 147 22.25 4.01 -4.31
N ARG A 148 23.57 4.11 -4.51
CA ARG A 148 24.17 4.42 -5.83
C ARG A 148 23.87 3.36 -6.88
N ASP A 149 23.72 2.11 -6.48
CA ASP A 149 23.45 1.00 -7.40
C ASP A 149 22.02 1.04 -7.94
N LEU A 150 21.09 1.59 -7.15
CA LEU A 150 19.67 1.77 -7.51
C LEU A 150 19.34 3.14 -8.11
N HIS A 151 20.25 4.12 -7.98
CA HIS A 151 20.01 5.47 -8.49
C HIS A 151 19.80 5.47 -10.02
N GLY A 152 18.69 6.09 -10.46
CA GLY A 152 18.31 6.16 -11.87
C GLY A 152 17.94 4.82 -12.52
N LYS A 153 17.82 3.73 -11.74
CA LYS A 153 17.44 2.41 -12.25
C LYS A 153 15.93 2.29 -12.39
N LEU A 154 15.51 1.58 -13.42
CA LEU A 154 14.10 1.27 -13.65
C LEU A 154 13.73 0.05 -12.80
N PHE A 155 12.71 0.22 -11.97
CA PHE A 155 12.19 -0.87 -11.16
C PHE A 155 11.28 -1.76 -12.02
N GLN A 156 11.34 -3.05 -11.79
CA GLN A 156 10.36 -4.02 -12.26
C GLN A 156 9.46 -4.44 -11.09
N ASN A 157 10.04 -4.58 -9.89
CA ASN A 157 9.33 -4.90 -8.67
C ASN A 157 10.12 -4.47 -7.42
N ILE A 158 9.45 -4.39 -6.28
CA ILE A 158 10.07 -4.27 -4.95
C ILE A 158 9.37 -5.28 -4.03
N ILE A 159 10.16 -6.14 -3.41
CA ILE A 159 9.65 -7.31 -2.68
C ILE A 159 10.10 -7.22 -1.25
N PHE A 160 9.16 -7.09 -0.31
CA PHE A 160 9.44 -7.19 1.11
C PHE A 160 9.73 -8.65 1.49
N SER A 161 10.77 -8.85 2.29
CA SER A 161 11.22 -10.14 2.80
C SER A 161 11.40 -10.04 4.32
N GLN A 162 10.96 -11.08 5.04
CA GLN A 162 10.98 -11.10 6.50
C GLN A 162 11.82 -12.26 7.04
N PRO A 163 13.15 -12.29 6.78
CA PRO A 163 14.02 -13.26 7.45
C PRO A 163 14.11 -12.93 8.94
N ALA A 164 14.48 -13.88 9.80
CA ALA A 164 14.71 -13.58 11.23
C ALA A 164 15.84 -12.54 11.42
N PHE A 165 16.91 -12.67 10.62
CA PHE A 165 18.01 -11.72 10.53
C PHE A 165 18.25 -11.35 9.07
N THR A 166 18.60 -10.10 8.81
CA THR A 166 18.97 -9.64 7.48
C THR A 166 20.34 -10.21 7.06
N PRO A 167 20.72 -10.12 5.77
CA PRO A 167 22.06 -10.54 5.33
C PRO A 167 23.22 -9.82 6.05
N MET A 168 22.98 -8.63 6.61
CA MET A 168 23.96 -7.89 7.41
C MET A 168 23.98 -8.31 8.90
N GLY A 169 23.15 -9.29 9.30
CA GLY A 169 23.07 -9.80 10.67
C GLY A 169 22.18 -8.98 11.61
N ASN A 170 21.42 -8.01 11.09
CA ASN A 170 20.51 -7.20 11.91
C ASN A 170 19.20 -7.94 12.15
N GLU A 171 18.60 -7.76 13.31
CA GLU A 171 17.27 -8.29 13.62
C GLU A 171 16.22 -7.63 12.71
N THR A 172 15.34 -8.43 12.11
CA THR A 172 14.24 -7.92 11.30
C THR A 172 13.06 -7.49 12.18
N ILE A 173 12.26 -6.54 11.69
CA ILE A 173 11.02 -6.13 12.36
C ILE A 173 10.10 -7.32 12.72
N SER A 174 9.45 -7.23 13.88
CA SER A 174 8.54 -8.27 14.39
C SER A 174 7.09 -8.06 13.95
N TYR A 175 6.71 -6.80 13.74
CA TYR A 175 5.33 -6.39 13.48
C TYR A 175 5.21 -5.60 12.17
N PRO A 176 5.36 -6.27 11.01
CA PRO A 176 5.35 -5.60 9.70
C PRO A 176 4.07 -4.80 9.44
N TRP A 177 2.96 -5.21 10.03
CA TRP A 177 1.66 -4.56 9.92
C TRP A 177 1.56 -3.16 10.53
N THR A 178 2.58 -2.78 11.28
CA THR A 178 2.71 -1.44 11.85
C THR A 178 3.65 -0.56 11.03
N CYS A 179 4.10 -1.03 9.87
CA CYS A 179 5.02 -0.35 8.98
C CYS A 179 4.36 -0.02 7.64
N TYR A 180 4.63 1.18 7.13
CA TYR A 180 4.00 1.73 5.93
C TYR A 180 5.08 2.30 5.00
N LEU A 181 5.05 1.88 3.74
CA LEU A 181 6.00 2.29 2.72
C LEU A 181 5.46 3.47 1.92
N THR A 182 6.28 4.52 1.81
CA THR A 182 6.08 5.61 0.85
C THR A 182 7.24 5.63 -0.15
N LEU A 183 6.92 5.56 -1.45
CA LEU A 183 7.89 5.60 -2.54
C LEU A 183 7.65 6.82 -3.43
N CYS A 184 8.68 7.64 -3.55
CA CYS A 184 8.63 8.93 -4.21
C CYS A 184 9.34 8.89 -5.57
N LYS A 185 8.87 9.68 -6.53
CA LYS A 185 9.61 10.04 -7.75
C LYS A 185 9.44 11.54 -7.98
N GLU A 186 10.56 12.25 -7.96
CA GLU A 186 10.61 13.71 -8.03
C GLU A 186 9.78 14.35 -6.90
N ASN A 187 8.63 14.95 -7.21
CA ASN A 187 7.72 15.57 -6.25
C ASN A 187 6.40 14.80 -6.10
N ASN A 188 6.31 13.57 -6.61
CA ASN A 188 5.10 12.75 -6.53
C ASN A 188 5.33 11.52 -5.67
N GLU A 189 4.40 11.24 -4.76
CA GLU A 189 4.33 9.98 -4.01
C GLU A 189 3.54 8.97 -4.85
N PHE A 190 4.25 8.00 -5.42
CA PHE A 190 3.63 6.95 -6.24
C PHE A 190 2.95 5.91 -5.34
N PHE A 191 3.58 5.60 -4.23
CA PHE A 191 3.01 4.81 -3.14
C PHE A 191 3.01 5.70 -1.91
N GLN A 192 1.85 5.88 -1.28
CA GLN A 192 1.69 6.74 -0.11
C GLN A 192 1.13 5.92 1.05
N ARG A 193 1.94 5.78 2.11
CA ARG A 193 1.61 5.07 3.37
C ARG A 193 1.07 3.65 3.15
N VAL A 194 1.55 2.94 2.14
CA VAL A 194 1.05 1.60 1.80
C VAL A 194 1.54 0.57 2.81
N PRO A 195 0.66 -0.22 3.46
CA PRO A 195 1.08 -1.28 4.38
C PRO A 195 2.15 -2.19 3.77
N LEU A 196 3.21 -2.43 4.53
CA LEU A 196 4.40 -3.15 4.06
C LEU A 196 4.07 -4.57 3.56
N GLU A 197 3.06 -5.19 4.16
CA GLU A 197 2.51 -6.51 3.84
C GLU A 197 2.11 -6.65 2.38
N TYR A 198 1.66 -5.58 1.72
CA TYR A 198 1.32 -5.63 0.30
C TYR A 198 2.53 -5.85 -0.62
N PHE A 199 3.75 -5.65 -0.09
CA PHE A 199 5.00 -5.92 -0.80
C PHE A 199 5.58 -7.30 -0.46
N TYR A 200 5.00 -8.03 0.50
CA TYR A 200 5.43 -9.38 0.83
C TYR A 200 5.05 -10.33 -0.31
N GLN A 201 5.90 -11.29 -0.70
CA GLN A 201 5.55 -12.26 -1.75
C GLN A 201 4.94 -13.54 -1.16
N ARG A 202 3.61 -13.59 -1.11
CA ARG A 202 2.81 -14.82 -1.13
C ARG A 202 2.14 -14.86 -2.50
N GLY A 203 2.00 -16.05 -3.09
CA GLY A 203 1.75 -16.28 -4.53
C GLY A 203 0.50 -15.64 -5.18
N THR A 204 -0.19 -14.70 -4.55
CA THR A 204 -1.49 -14.17 -4.96
C THR A 204 -1.55 -12.65 -5.19
N TYR A 205 -0.53 -11.85 -4.89
CA TYR A 205 -0.67 -10.38 -4.98
C TYR A 205 -0.76 -9.82 -6.42
N ASP A 206 -1.35 -8.61 -6.56
CA ASP A 206 -1.39 -7.88 -7.82
C ASP A 206 0.03 -7.49 -8.23
N PRO A 207 0.50 -7.91 -9.41
CA PRO A 207 1.85 -7.56 -9.82
C PRO A 207 1.92 -6.04 -10.04
N LEU A 208 2.84 -5.40 -9.33
CA LEU A 208 3.09 -3.98 -9.48
C LEU A 208 3.65 -3.69 -10.87
N ARG A 209 3.12 -2.65 -11.52
CA ARG A 209 3.63 -2.10 -12.77
C ARG A 209 4.70 -1.06 -12.48
N LEU A 210 5.81 -1.49 -11.90
CA LEU A 210 6.91 -0.55 -11.62
C LEU A 210 7.77 -0.26 -12.86
N GLN A 211 7.54 -0.96 -13.99
CA GLN A 211 8.32 -0.75 -15.20
C GLN A 211 8.26 0.72 -15.64
N ASN A 212 9.41 1.30 -15.93
CA ASN A 212 9.61 2.73 -16.24
C ASN A 212 9.50 3.70 -15.04
N ILE A 213 9.45 3.20 -13.81
CA ILE A 213 9.53 4.02 -12.61
C ILE A 213 10.96 3.97 -12.05
N THR A 214 11.54 5.15 -11.87
CA THR A 214 12.74 5.38 -11.05
C THR A 214 12.27 5.98 -9.74
N PHE A 215 12.68 5.42 -8.60
CA PHE A 215 12.34 6.01 -7.30
C PHE A 215 13.47 6.91 -6.79
N ASP A 216 13.09 8.01 -6.17
CA ASP A 216 13.95 8.86 -5.36
C ASP A 216 13.91 8.32 -3.92
N PHE A 217 14.90 7.47 -3.60
CA PHE A 217 14.95 6.85 -2.28
C PHE A 217 15.26 7.85 -1.17
N GLN A 218 16.00 8.92 -1.43
CA GLN A 218 16.27 9.93 -0.40
C GLN A 218 14.97 10.62 0.07
N LYS A 219 13.94 10.68 -0.79
CA LYS A 219 12.60 11.16 -0.43
C LYS A 219 11.63 10.05 -0.02
N SER A 220 11.97 8.80 -0.28
CA SER A 220 11.16 7.63 0.10
C SER A 220 11.44 7.25 1.56
N TYR A 221 10.45 6.69 2.23
CA TYR A 221 10.56 6.42 3.66
C TYR A 221 9.64 5.29 4.12
N ILE A 222 9.98 4.73 5.28
CA ILE A 222 9.10 3.88 6.08
C ILE A 222 8.58 4.69 7.26
N GLU A 223 7.27 4.67 7.47
CA GLU A 223 6.66 5.07 8.74
C GLU A 223 6.37 3.82 9.57
N THR A 224 6.58 3.88 10.88
CA THR A 224 6.13 2.83 11.80
C THR A 224 5.38 3.41 13.00
N THR A 225 4.27 2.76 13.34
CA THR A 225 3.44 3.10 14.50
C THR A 225 3.82 2.29 15.75
N ASN A 226 4.73 1.31 15.64
CA ASN A 226 5.19 0.52 16.78
C ASN A 226 6.66 0.85 17.14
N PRO A 227 6.91 1.50 18.30
CA PRO A 227 8.26 1.76 18.81
C PRO A 227 9.14 0.53 19.01
N GLU A 228 8.58 -0.66 19.20
CA GLU A 228 9.36 -1.90 19.35
C GLU A 228 10.13 -2.27 18.07
N ASN A 229 9.74 -1.70 16.92
CA ASN A 229 10.48 -1.87 15.67
C ASN A 229 11.69 -0.91 15.56
N TYR A 230 11.88 0.04 16.49
CA TYR A 230 13.03 0.95 16.44
C TYR A 230 14.34 0.20 16.62
N GLY A 231 15.32 0.47 15.76
CA GLY A 231 16.60 -0.22 15.72
C GLY A 231 16.59 -1.54 14.94
N LYS A 232 15.42 -2.07 14.56
CA LYS A 232 15.27 -3.26 13.71
C LYS A 232 15.37 -2.90 12.22
N SER A 233 15.60 -3.89 11.37
CA SER A 233 15.75 -3.71 9.94
C SER A 233 14.54 -4.22 9.14
N ILE A 234 14.28 -3.57 8.01
CA ILE A 234 13.38 -4.05 6.95
C ILE A 234 14.24 -4.42 5.76
N PHE A 235 13.98 -5.59 5.18
CA PHE A 235 14.71 -6.10 4.04
C PHE A 235 13.82 -6.21 2.81
N PHE A 236 14.31 -5.67 1.69
CA PHE A 236 13.66 -5.74 0.39
C PHE A 236 14.59 -6.35 -0.65
N ASN A 237 14.01 -7.05 -1.62
CA ASN A 237 14.63 -7.39 -2.88
C ASN A 237 14.08 -6.46 -3.96
N ALA A 238 14.88 -5.48 -4.38
CA ALA A 238 14.57 -4.60 -5.50
C ALA A 238 14.90 -5.32 -6.81
N VAL A 239 13.89 -5.51 -7.65
CA VAL A 239 14.05 -6.12 -8.97
C VAL A 239 14.14 -4.98 -9.98
N ILE A 240 15.29 -4.82 -10.63
CA ILE A 240 15.53 -3.72 -11.57
C ILE A 240 15.88 -4.24 -12.97
N ASP A 241 15.67 -3.36 -13.96
CA ASP A 241 16.10 -3.58 -15.33
C ASP A 241 17.55 -3.13 -15.52
N ASP A 242 18.43 -4.04 -15.96
CA ASP A 242 19.81 -3.72 -16.32
C ASP A 242 19.82 -3.13 -17.74
N ASN A 243 19.66 -1.80 -17.81
CA ASN A 243 19.62 -1.06 -19.07
C ASN A 243 20.97 -0.96 -19.82
N LYS A 244 22.01 -1.70 -19.42
CA LYS A 244 23.29 -1.77 -20.15
C LYS A 244 23.08 -2.13 -21.62
#